data_AF-A0A381RXY2-F1
#
_entry.id   AF-A0A381RXY2-F1
#
_cell.length_a   1.000
_cell.length_b   1.000
_cell.length_c   1.000
_cell.angle_alpha   90.00
_cell.angle_beta   90.00
_cell.angle_gamma   90.00
#
_symmetry.space_group_name_H-M   'P 1'
#
loop_
_entity.id
_entity.type
_entity.pdbx_description
1 polymer ?
#
loop_
_entity_poly.entity_id
_entity_poly.type
_entity_poly.pdbx_seq_one_letter_code
_entity_poly.pdbx_strand_id
1 'polypeptide(L)' 'MSVATLSALSLLPIITVAIFLVILRWPASRAMPLSLATAIFLALFVWQVPVLQVLAA' A
#
# COMPACT_ATOMS: atom_id res chain seq x y z
N MET A 1 0.21 -13.09 -13.52
CA MET A 1 -0.24 -13.35 -12.13
C MET A 1 -1.69 -13.78 -12.18
N SER A 2 -2.14 -14.72 -11.36
CA SER A 2 -3.56 -15.07 -11.31
C SER A 2 -4.34 -13.94 -10.64
N VAL A 3 -5.63 -13.81 -10.95
CA VAL A 3 -6.51 -12.80 -10.34
C VAL A 3 -6.49 -12.92 -8.81
N ALA A 4 -6.52 -14.16 -8.31
CA ALA A 4 -6.41 -14.44 -6.87
C ALA A 4 -5.15 -13.83 -6.23
N THR A 5 -3.99 -13.91 -6.91
CA THR A 5 -2.75 -13.29 -6.42
C THR A 5 -2.83 -11.77 -6.40
N LEU A 6 -3.40 -11.14 -7.44
CA LEU A 6 -3.55 -9.68 -7.49
C LEU A 6 -4.52 -9.17 -6.42
N SER A 7 -5.62 -9.88 -6.18
CA SER A 7 -6.57 -9.56 -5.11
C SER A 7 -5.96 -9.71 -3.72
N ALA A 8 -5.06 -10.67 -3.50
CA ALA A 8 -4.34 -10.79 -2.24
C ALA A 8 -3.38 -9.60 -2.04
N LEU A 9 -2.70 -9.15 -3.10
CA LEU A 9 -1.76 -8.03 -3.03
C LEU A 9 -2.44 -6.68 -2.75
N SER A 10 -3.70 -6.48 -3.14
CA SER A 10 -4.44 -5.26 -2.79
C SER A 10 -4.74 -5.13 -1.29
N LEU A 11 -4.58 -6.20 -0.51
CA LEU A 11 -4.72 -6.14 0.95
C LEU A 11 -3.45 -5.65 1.66
N LEU A 12 -2.30 -5.62 0.99
CA LEU A 12 -1.02 -5.23 1.60
C LEU A 12 -1.06 -3.84 2.27
N PRO A 13 -1.62 -2.77 1.68
CA PRO A 13 -1.68 -1.47 2.35
C PRO A 13 -2.49 -1.50 3.66
N ILE A 14 -3.57 -2.30 3.69
CA ILE A 14 -4.40 -2.49 4.90
C ILE A 14 -3.60 -3.25 5.96
N ILE A 15 -2.89 -4.29 5.56
CA ILE A 15 -2.02 -5.08 6.44
C ILE A 15 -0.89 -4.20 6.99
N THR A 16 -0.28 -3.33 6.17
CA THR A 16 0.72 -2.36 6.61
C THR A 16 0.17 -1.50 7.76
N VAL A 17 -1.02 -0.89 7.59
CA VAL A 17 -1.63 -0.10 8.68
C VAL A 17 -1.94 -0.96 9.90
N ALA A 18 -2.48 -2.17 9.72
CA ALA A 18 -2.78 -3.06 10.85
C ALA A 18 -1.52 -3.40 11.66
N ILE A 19 -0.41 -3.71 11.01
CA ILE A 19 0.85 -4.02 11.68
C ILE A 19 1.42 -2.79 12.40
N PHE A 20 1.54 -1.65 11.70
CA PHE A 20 2.20 -0.46 12.28
C PHE A 20 1.34 0.24 13.33
N LEU A 21 0.04 0.41 13.07
CA LEU A 21 -0.85 1.18 13.93
C LEU A 21 -1.45 0.33 15.06
N VAL A 22 -1.86 -0.91 14.79
CA VAL A 22 -2.53 -1.77 15.79
C VAL A 22 -1.53 -2.58 16.59
N ILE A 23 -0.63 -3.33 15.92
CA ILE A 23 0.30 -4.24 16.60
C ILE A 23 1.45 -3.45 17.24
N LEU A 24 2.13 -2.62 16.45
CA LEU A 24 3.29 -1.83 16.91
C LEU A 24 2.91 -0.52 17.61
N ARG A 25 1.61 -0.18 17.63
CA ARG A 25 1.07 1.00 18.34
C ARG A 25 1.73 2.32 17.94
N TRP A 26 2.17 2.45 16.69
CA TRP A 26 2.73 3.71 16.20
C TRP A 26 1.65 4.79 16.08
N PRO A 27 2.02 6.07 16.27
CA PRO A 27 1.09 7.17 16.07
C PRO A 27 0.61 7.19 14.62
N ALA A 28 -0.68 7.45 14.40
CA ALA A 28 -1.32 7.42 13.09
C ALA A 28 -0.58 8.29 12.04
N SER A 29 -0.04 9.42 12.49
CA SER A 29 0.78 10.32 11.66
C SER A 29 2.01 9.64 11.03
N ARG A 30 2.57 8.59 11.64
CA ARG A 30 3.71 7.81 11.10
C ARG A 30 3.30 6.55 10.35
N ALA A 31 2.18 5.93 10.73
CA ALA A 31 1.70 4.72 10.06
C ALA A 31 1.01 5.03 8.72
N MET A 32 0.37 6.18 8.60
CA MET A 32 -0.35 6.58 7.39
C MET A 32 0.57 6.79 6.17
N PRO A 33 1.73 7.48 6.27
CA PRO A 33 2.68 7.60 5.16
C PRO A 33 3.26 6.26 4.70
N LEU A 34 3.45 5.30 5.61
CA LEU A 34 3.94 3.96 5.26
C LEU A 34 2.95 3.21 4.39
N SER A 35 1.65 3.30 4.70
CA SER A 35 0.60 2.70 3.87
C SER A 35 0.60 3.27 2.45
N LEU A 36 0.73 4.60 2.33
CA LEU A 36 0.86 5.29 1.05
C LEU A 36 2.07 4.78 0.26
N ALA A 37 3.24 4.63 0.91
CA ALA A 37 4.44 4.11 0.26
C ALA A 37 4.22 2.69 -0.29
N THR A 38 3.57 1.80 0.47
CA THR A 38 3.19 0.47 -0.05
C THR A 38 2.24 0.54 -1.24
N ALA A 39 1.25 1.44 -1.20
CA ALA A 39 0.31 1.62 -2.30
C ALA A 39 1.00 2.13 -3.58
N ILE A 40 1.88 3.13 -3.46
CA ILE A 40 2.69 3.65 -4.58
C ILE A 40 3.58 2.55 -5.15
N PHE A 41 4.24 1.78 -4.29
CA PHE A 41 5.09 0.66 -4.73
C PHE A 41 4.29 -0.37 -5.53
N LEU A 42 3.13 -0.80 -5.03
CA LEU A 42 2.29 -1.76 -5.75
C LEU A 42 1.74 -1.17 -7.04
N ALA A 43 1.30 0.09 -7.04
CA ALA A 43 0.78 0.76 -8.23
C ALA A 43 1.82 0.82 -9.35
N LEU A 44 3.06 1.18 -9.04
CA LEU A 44 4.12 1.32 -10.04
C LEU A 44 4.72 -0.02 -10.49
N PHE A 45 4.96 -0.94 -9.56
CA PHE A 45 5.69 -2.17 -9.85
C PHE A 45 4.80 -3.39 -10.13
N VAL A 46 3.60 -3.48 -9.55
CA VAL A 46 2.68 -4.61 -9.77
C VAL A 46 1.64 -4.28 -10.83
N TRP A 47 0.97 -3.13 -10.70
CA TRP A 47 -0.11 -2.74 -11.62
C TRP A 47 0.35 -1.86 -12.78
N GLN A 48 1.61 -1.41 -12.79
CA GLN A 48 2.20 -0.60 -13.87
C GLN A 48 1.35 0.65 -14.19
N VAL A 49 0.78 1.26 -13.15
CA VAL A 49 0.00 2.50 -13.26
C VAL A 49 0.94 3.62 -13.73
N PRO A 50 0.53 4.49 -14.67
CA PRO A 50 1.35 5.60 -15.13
C PRO A 50 1.86 6.46 -13.96
N VAL A 51 3.16 6.76 -13.94
CA VAL A 51 3.79 7.54 -12.85
C VAL A 51 3.10 8.89 -12.66
N LEU A 52 2.73 9.56 -13.75
CA LEU A 52 2.00 10.83 -13.71
C LEU A 52 0.64 10.71 -12.99
N GLN A 53 -0.03 9.57 -13.11
CA GLN A 53 -1.31 9.32 -12.44
C GLN A 53 -1.10 9.06 -10.94
N VAL A 54 0.00 8.39 -10.56
CA VAL A 54 0.34 8.13 -9.15
C VAL A 54 0.77 9.42 -8.44
N LEU A 55 1.49 10.31 -9.12
CA LEU A 55 1.94 11.59 -8.55
C LEU A 55 0.83 12.65 -8.44
N ALA A 56 -0.26 12.48 -9.20
CA ALA A 56 -1.40 13.39 -9.17
C ALA A 56 -2.42 13.07 -8.06
N ALA A 57 -2.28 11.91 -7.40
CA ALA A 57 -3.15 11.43 -6.33
C ALA A 57 -2.70 11.96 -4.96
#